data_AF-A0AAP3ZZG3-F1
#
_entry.id   AF-A0AAP3ZZG3-F1
#
_cell.length_a   1.000
_cell.length_b   1.000
_cell.length_c   1.000
_cell.angle_alpha   90.00
_cell.angle_beta   90.00
_cell.angle_gamma   90.00
#
_symmetry.space_group_name_H-M   'P 1'
#
loop_
_entity.id
_entity.type
_entity.pdbx_description
1 polymer ?
#
loop_
_entity_poly.entity_id
_entity_poly.type
_entity_poly.pdbx_seq_one_letter_code
_entity_poly.pdbx_strand_id
1 'polypeptide(L)' 'MKMLDLNKLDEEPIEVQQAVAFYASLTINEIRVTTKERYLHYSVLEEAGLLEPLKSVVGP' A
#
# COMPACT_ATOMS: atom_id res chain seq x y z
N MET A 1 -0.97 1.63 -13.24
CA MET A 1 -1.33 2.11 -11.88
C MET A 1 -2.79 2.53 -11.88
N LYS A 2 -3.60 1.95 -10.99
CA LYS A 2 -5.01 2.32 -10.76
C LYS A 2 -5.05 3.60 -9.92
N MET A 3 -5.98 4.48 -10.24
CA MET A 3 -6.25 5.66 -9.41
C MET A 3 -7.34 5.30 -8.40
N LEU A 4 -7.04 5.49 -7.11
CA LEU A 4 -7.96 5.20 -6.01
C LEU A 4 -8.85 6.41 -5.73
N ASP A 5 -10.17 6.23 -5.74
CA ASP A 5 -11.11 7.23 -5.22
C ASP A 5 -11.26 7.03 -3.71
N LEU A 6 -10.61 7.91 -2.94
CA LEU A 6 -10.63 7.83 -1.47
C LEU A 6 -12.02 8.05 -0.87
N ASN A 7 -12.97 8.64 -1.61
CA ASN A 7 -14.34 8.80 -1.14
C ASN A 7 -15.14 7.49 -1.13
N LYS A 8 -14.60 6.44 -1.77
CA LYS A 8 -15.19 5.10 -1.87
C LYS A 8 -14.28 4.03 -1.30
N LEU A 9 -13.34 4.41 -0.43
CA LEU A 9 -12.36 3.47 0.12
C LEU A 9 -13.04 2.33 0.89
N ASP A 10 -14.16 2.63 1.54
CA ASP A 10 -15.00 1.67 2.26
C ASP A 10 -15.62 0.59 1.37
N GLU A 11 -15.71 0.82 0.05
CA GLU A 11 -16.15 -0.15 -0.94
C GLU A 11 -15.02 -1.13 -1.37
N GLU A 12 -13.75 -0.81 -1.12
CA GLU A 12 -12.62 -1.69 -1.41
C GLU A 12 -12.52 -2.83 -0.37
N PRO A 13 -11.85 -3.95 -0.68
CA PRO A 13 -11.60 -5.02 0.29
C PRO A 13 -10.92 -4.49 1.56
N ILE A 14 -11.25 -5.07 2.72
CA ILE A 14 -10.75 -4.60 4.03
C ILE A 14 -9.21 -4.59 4.09
N GLU A 15 -8.58 -5.54 3.40
CA GLU A 15 -7.12 -5.63 3.27
C GLU A 15 -6.54 -4.41 2.55
N VAL A 16 -7.20 -3.94 1.48
CA VAL A 16 -6.82 -2.74 0.72
C VAL A 16 -7.00 -1.51 1.58
N GLN A 17 -8.12 -1.40 2.31
CA GLN A 17 -8.38 -0.29 3.24
C GLN A 17 -7.27 -0.19 4.29
N GLN A 18 -6.92 -1.31 4.93
CA GLN A 18 -5.87 -1.38 5.93
C GLN A 18 -4.50 -1.04 5.35
N ALA A 19 -4.20 -1.53 4.14
CA ALA A 19 -2.94 -1.24 3.47
C ALA A 19 -2.80 0.24 3.08
N VAL A 20 -3.87 0.88 2.63
CA VAL A 20 -3.90 2.33 2.36
C VAL A 20 -3.69 3.12 3.65
N ALA A 21 -4.40 2.77 4.73
CA ALA A 21 -4.23 3.42 6.03
C ALA A 21 -2.80 3.28 6.56
N PHE A 22 -2.20 2.08 6.45
CA PHE A 22 -0.80 1.84 6.79
C PHE A 22 0.15 2.69 5.96
N TYR A 23 -0.02 2.71 4.64
CA TYR A 23 0.83 3.47 3.71
C TYR A 23 0.79 4.98 4.00
N ALA A 24 -0.41 5.53 4.20
CA ALA A 24 -0.59 6.93 4.56
C ALA A 24 0.04 7.26 5.93
N SER A 25 -0.18 6.39 6.93
CA SER A 25 0.36 6.56 8.27
C SER A 25 1.90 6.52 8.28
N LEU A 26 2.50 5.61 7.51
CA LEU A 26 3.95 5.50 7.38
C LEU A 26 4.55 6.73 6.71
N THR A 27 3.87 7.26 5.69
CA THR A 27 4.33 8.43 4.92
C THR A 27 4.25 9.72 5.74
N ILE A 28 3.24 9.85 6.60
CA ILE A 28 3.01 11.08 7.39
C ILE A 28 3.78 11.07 8.72
N ASN A 29 3.84 9.93 9.41
CA ASN A 29 4.27 9.88 10.82
C ASN A 29 5.69 9.31 11.02
N GLU A 30 6.45 9.03 9.95
CA GLU A 30 7.82 8.47 10.00
C GLU A 30 7.99 7.32 11.01
N ILE A 31 6.96 6.48 11.14
CA ILE A 31 6.94 5.40 12.14
C ILE A 31 7.93 4.32 11.71
N ARG A 32 8.72 3.82 12.66
CA ARG A 32 9.56 2.64 12.43
C ARG A 32 8.69 1.39 12.33
N VAL A 33 8.66 0.79 11.15
CA VAL A 33 7.97 -0.47 10.86
C VAL A 33 8.98 -1.53 10.46
N THR A 34 8.65 -2.80 10.69
CA THR A 34 9.51 -3.89 10.25
C THR A 34 9.40 -4.11 8.73
N THR A 35 10.43 -4.70 8.12
CA THR A 35 10.40 -5.07 6.69
C THR A 35 9.24 -6.01 6.36
N LYS A 36 8.87 -6.90 7.31
CA LYS A 36 7.78 -7.86 7.14
C LYS A 36 6.41 -7.16 7.11
N GLU A 37 6.16 -6.23 8.02
CA GLU A 37 4.90 -5.46 8.06
C GLU A 37 4.76 -4.60 6.81
N ARG A 38 5.84 -3.93 6.40
CA ARG A 38 5.84 -3.16 5.16
C ARG A 38 5.53 -4.04 3.95
N TYR A 39 6.17 -5.20 3.84
CA TYR A 39 5.94 -6.13 2.73
C TYR A 39 4.48 -6.57 2.65
N LEU A 40 3.88 -6.94 3.78
CA LEU A 40 2.48 -7.40 3.83
C LEU A 40 1.52 -6.37 3.20
N HIS A 41 1.59 -5.11 3.64
CA HIS A 41 0.68 -4.07 3.15
C HIS A 41 1.02 -3.64 1.72
N TYR A 42 2.30 -3.60 1.36
CA TYR A 42 2.69 -3.17 0.01
C TYR A 42 2.30 -4.20 -1.05
N SER A 43 2.42 -5.51 -0.77
CA SER A 43 1.93 -6.55 -1.68
C SER A 43 0.44 -6.43 -1.97
N VAL A 44 -0.38 -6.12 -0.96
CA VAL A 44 -1.82 -5.89 -1.15
C VAL A 44 -2.08 -4.70 -2.10
N LEU A 45 -1.31 -3.61 -1.95
CA LEU A 45 -1.43 -2.44 -2.82
C LEU A 45 -0.94 -2.71 -4.24
N GLU A 46 0.10 -3.52 -4.40
CA GLU A 46 0.58 -3.97 -5.71
C GLU A 46 -0.46 -4.83 -6.44
N GLU A 47 -1.04 -5.81 -5.74
CA GLU A 47 -2.10 -6.68 -6.26
C GLU A 47 -3.37 -5.88 -6.63
N ALA A 48 -3.70 -4.85 -5.85
CA ALA A 48 -4.78 -3.91 -6.16
C ALA A 48 -4.43 -2.93 -7.31
N GLY A 49 -3.20 -2.97 -7.83
CA GLY A 49 -2.70 -2.09 -8.87
C GLY A 49 -2.46 -0.64 -8.43
N LEU A 50 -2.47 -0.39 -7.11
CA LEU A 50 -2.31 0.93 -6.48
C LEU A 50 -0.85 1.33 -6.27
N LEU A 51 0.04 0.34 -6.20
CA LEU A 51 1.49 0.55 -6.20
C LEU A 51 2.13 -0.19 -7.37
N GLU A 52 3.28 0.33 -7.83
CA GLU A 52 4.14 -0.45 -8.71
C GLU A 52 4.80 -1.59 -7.93
N PRO A 53 5.01 -2.76 -8.57
CA PRO A 53 5.70 -3.87 -7.93
C PRO A 53 7.07 -3.42 -7.40
N LEU A 54 7.39 -3.74 -6.15
CA LEU A 54 8.70 -3.43 -5.55
C LEU A 54 9.87 -4.01 -6.37
N LYS A 55 9.64 -5.11 -7.11
CA LYS A 55 10.61 -5.68 -8.07
C LYS A 55 10.85 -4.83 -9.32
N SER A 56 9.94 -3.93 -9.68
CA SER A 56 10.06 -3.02 -10.83
C SER A 56 11.00 -1.85 -10.56
N VAL A 57 11.17 -1.46 -9.28
CA VAL A 57 11.96 -0.28 -8.87
C VAL A 57 13.43 -0.64 -8.54
N VAL A 58 13.75 -1.93 -8.44
CA VAL A 58 15.13 -2.42 -8.39
C VAL A 58 15.54 -2.79 -9.81
N GLY A 59 16.08 -1.81 -10.55
CA GLY A 59 16.82 -2.09 -11.78
C GLY A 59 18.02 -3.02 -11.52
N PRO A 60 18.56 -3.68 -12.55
CA PRO A 60 19.68 -4.62 -12.42
C PRO A 60 20.92 -4.01 -11.74
#